data_AF-A0A9D8MUG7-F1
#
_entry.id   AF-A0A9D8MUG7-F1
#
_cell.length_a   1.000
_cell.length_b   1.000
_cell.length_c   1.000
_cell.angle_alpha   90.00
_cell.angle_beta   90.00
_cell.angle_gamma   90.00
#
_symmetry.space_group_name_H-M   'P 1'
#
loop_
_entity.id
_entity.type
_entity.pdbx_description
1 polymer ?
#
loop_
_entity_poly.entity_id
_entity_poly.type
_entity_poly.pdbx_seq_one_letter_code
_entity_poly.pdbx_strand_id
1 'polypeptide(L)'
;ALIELHTWAGKGLDLAITPDGPRGPRYRIHPGAITMAQTTGLPILPICYHLSWKYTLKSWDGFQIPFPFCKCTISVGDPIYIPRQLTAEEREVWREKVNRAMLDQTDD
;
A
#
# COMPACT_ATOMS: atom_id res chain seq x y z
N ALA A 1 -14.00 8.64 1.68
CA ALA A 1 -12.74 7.85 1.61
C ALA A 1 -12.14 7.58 3.00
N LEU A 2 -11.21 8.38 3.55
CA LEU A 2 -10.51 8.02 4.81
C LEU A 2 -11.44 7.89 6.03
N ILE A 3 -12.44 8.77 6.16
CA ILE A 3 -13.44 8.68 7.25
C ILE A 3 -14.29 7.40 7.14
N GLU A 4 -14.66 7.00 5.92
CA GLU A 4 -15.42 5.77 5.70
C GLU A 4 -14.57 4.54 6.02
N LEU A 5 -13.31 4.51 5.59
CA LEU A 5 -12.36 3.45 5.94
C LEU A 5 -12.19 3.34 7.45
N HIS A 6 -12.07 4.46 8.17
CA HIS A 6 -11.98 4.45 9.63
C HIS A 6 -13.27 3.89 10.27
N THR A 7 -14.43 4.25 9.73
CA THR A 7 -15.72 3.72 10.16
C THR A 7 -15.81 2.20 9.95
N TRP A 8 -15.32 1.70 8.81
CA TRP A 8 -15.33 0.27 8.49
C TRP A 8 -14.34 -0.52 9.34
N ALA A 9 -13.17 0.04 9.64
CA ALA A 9 -12.25 -0.53 10.61
C ALA A 9 -12.90 -0.66 12.00
N GLY A 10 -13.67 0.35 12.43
CA GLY A 10 -14.45 0.28 13.68
C GLY A 10 -15.51 -0.83 13.71
N LYS A 11 -15.92 -1.35 12.54
CA LYS A 11 -16.82 -2.50 12.39
C LYS A 11 -16.09 -3.84 12.32
N GLY A 12 -14.76 -3.86 12.47
CA GLY A 12 -13.94 -5.07 12.41
C GLY A 12 -13.67 -5.58 10.99
N LEU A 13 -13.77 -4.71 9.98
CA LEU A 13 -13.44 -5.06 8.60
C LEU A 13 -11.98 -4.74 8.28
N ASP A 14 -11.37 -5.58 7.44
CA ASP A 14 -10.06 -5.34 6.86
C ASP A 14 -10.13 -4.23 5.80
N LEU A 15 -9.08 -3.41 5.73
CA LEU A 15 -8.99 -2.29 4.79
C LEU A 15 -7.92 -2.57 3.73
N ALA A 16 -8.28 -2.37 2.46
CA ALA A 16 -7.35 -2.39 1.35
C ALA A 16 -7.22 -0.99 0.74
N ILE A 17 -5.99 -0.52 0.58
CA ILE A 17 -5.67 0.77 -0.05
C ILE A 17 -4.55 0.59 -1.05
N THR A 18 -4.67 1.22 -2.22
CA THR A 18 -3.53 1.41 -3.11
C THR A 18 -2.69 2.57 -2.57
N PRO A 19 -1.40 2.34 -2.28
CA PRO A 19 -0.63 3.26 -1.45
C PRO A 19 -0.26 4.57 -2.18
N ASP A 20 -0.16 4.54 -3.50
CA ASP A 20 0.24 5.64 -4.38
C ASP A 20 -0.91 6.60 -4.75
N GLY A 21 -2.16 6.16 -4.59
CA GLY A 21 -3.35 7.00 -4.77
C GLY A 21 -3.53 7.54 -6.21
N PRO A 22 -4.63 8.23 -6.51
CA PRO A 22 -5.04 8.52 -7.90
C PRO A 22 -4.16 9.52 -8.68
N ARG A 23 -3.18 10.16 -8.04
CA ARG A 23 -2.39 11.27 -8.63
C ARG A 23 -0.86 11.08 -8.52
N GLY A 24 -0.39 9.91 -8.10
CA GLY A 24 1.02 9.52 -8.13
C GLY A 24 1.86 9.90 -6.91
N PRO A 25 3.20 9.83 -7.03
CA PRO A 25 3.96 9.06 -8.02
C PRO A 25 3.85 7.56 -7.80
N ARG A 26 3.99 6.76 -8.86
CA ARG A 26 4.16 5.30 -8.76
C ARG A 26 5.23 4.97 -7.72
N TYR A 27 4.97 3.98 -6.88
CA TYR A 27 5.88 3.53 -5.82
C TYR A 27 6.23 4.57 -4.76
N ARG A 28 5.29 5.47 -4.46
CA ARG A 28 5.38 6.33 -3.28
C ARG A 28 4.11 6.24 -2.46
N ILE A 29 4.23 5.70 -1.26
CA ILE A 29 3.12 5.66 -0.30
C ILE A 29 2.70 7.07 0.10
N HIS A 30 1.40 7.34 0.04
CA HIS A 30 0.77 8.57 0.51
C HIS A 30 0.70 8.60 2.06
N PRO A 31 0.94 9.76 2.71
CA PRO A 31 0.88 9.89 4.19
C PRO A 31 -0.44 9.45 4.84
N GLY A 32 -1.51 9.39 4.05
CA GLY A 32 -2.84 8.95 4.50
C GLY A 32 -2.84 7.50 4.98
N ALA A 33 -2.02 6.63 4.38
CA ALA A 33 -1.88 5.22 4.80
C ALA A 33 -1.33 5.11 6.22
N ILE A 34 -0.27 5.87 6.52
CA ILE A 34 0.34 5.93 7.86
C ILE A 34 -0.66 6.49 8.87
N THR A 35 -1.35 7.57 8.52
CA THR A 35 -2.37 8.20 9.38
C THR A 35 -3.52 7.23 9.69
N MET A 36 -3.95 6.43 8.72
CA MET A 36 -4.97 5.39 8.93
C MET A 36 -4.52 4.34 9.92
N ALA A 37 -3.30 3.81 9.78
CA ALA A 37 -2.74 2.83 10.71
C ALA A 37 -2.62 3.42 12.13
N GLN A 38 -2.20 4.68 12.27
CA GLN A 38 -2.12 5.35 13.58
C GLN A 38 -3.49 5.51 14.24
N THR A 39 -4.49 5.99 13.49
CA THR A 39 -5.82 6.32 14.03
C THR A 39 -6.64 5.08 14.33
N THR A 40 -6.53 4.03 13.51
CA THR A 40 -7.22 2.75 13.73
C THR A 40 -6.47 1.83 14.70
N GLY A 41 -5.15 1.97 14.80
CA GLY A 41 -4.29 1.03 15.53
C GLY A 41 -4.08 -0.31 14.83
N LEU A 42 -4.56 -0.46 13.59
CA LEU A 42 -4.36 -1.67 12.79
C LEU A 42 -2.94 -1.69 12.20
N PRO A 43 -2.31 -2.87 12.09
CA PRO A 43 -1.04 -2.99 11.39
C PRO A 43 -1.22 -2.77 9.88
N ILE A 44 -0.18 -2.30 9.21
CA ILE A 44 -0.11 -2.27 7.75
C ILE A 44 0.47 -3.60 7.29
N LEU A 45 -0.26 -4.32 6.42
CA LEU A 45 0.25 -5.52 5.76
C LEU A 45 0.72 -5.16 4.35
N PRO A 46 2.04 -5.18 4.05
CA PRO A 46 2.55 -4.92 2.72
C PRO A 46 2.15 -6.07 1.78
N ILE A 47 1.39 -5.78 0.73
CA ILE A 47 0.99 -6.77 -0.28
C ILE A 47 1.42 -6.25 -1.65
N CYS A 48 2.19 -7.07 -2.37
CA CYS A 48 2.60 -6.80 -3.75
C CYS A 48 2.16 -7.96 -4.65
N TYR A 49 1.99 -7.69 -5.94
CA TYR A 49 1.71 -8.72 -6.93
C TYR A 49 2.60 -8.56 -8.16
N HIS A 50 2.93 -9.69 -8.79
CA HIS A 50 3.67 -9.75 -10.05
C HIS A 50 2.88 -10.57 -11.06
N LEU A 51 2.78 -10.08 -12.30
CA LEU A 51 2.17 -10.80 -13.42
C LEU A 51 3.26 -11.24 -14.40
N SER A 52 3.32 -12.55 -14.68
CA SER A 52 4.35 -13.14 -15.54
C SER A 52 4.21 -12.76 -17.02
N TRP A 53 3.00 -12.40 -17.46
CA TRP A 53 2.71 -11.96 -18.82
C TRP A 53 1.66 -10.87 -18.80
N LYS A 54 2.10 -9.66 -19.12
CA LYS A 54 1.34 -8.42 -18.94
C LYS A 54 1.62 -7.42 -20.05
N TYR A 55 0.65 -6.55 -20.32
CA TYR A 55 0.85 -5.31 -21.07
C TYR A 55 0.78 -4.13 -20.11
N THR A 56 1.82 -3.29 -20.09
CA THR A 56 1.88 -2.13 -19.22
C THR A 56 1.47 -0.87 -19.98
N LEU A 57 0.41 -0.21 -19.52
CA LEU A 57 -0.04 1.07 -20.09
C LEU A 57 1.00 2.16 -19.83
N LYS A 58 1.11 3.14 -20.75
CA LYS A 58 1.88 4.37 -20.55
C LYS A 58 1.09 5.39 -19.72
N SER A 59 0.48 4.94 -18.64
CA SER A 59 -0.21 5.77 -17.64
C SER A 59 0.76 6.14 -16.51
N TRP A 60 0.39 7.12 -15.68
CA TRP A 60 1.26 7.62 -14.60
C TRP A 60 1.61 6.56 -13.55
N ASP A 61 0.75 5.55 -13.38
CA ASP A 61 0.85 4.41 -12.47
C ASP A 61 1.47 3.17 -13.11
N GLY A 62 1.61 3.14 -14.45
CA GLY A 62 2.04 1.95 -15.18
C GLY A 62 1.06 0.80 -15.04
N PHE A 63 -0.24 1.05 -15.25
CA PHE A 63 -1.30 0.06 -15.08
C PHE A 63 -1.02 -1.21 -15.91
N GLN A 64 -1.06 -2.37 -15.26
CA GLN A 64 -0.72 -3.66 -15.86
C GLN A 64 -1.98 -4.43 -16.23
N ILE A 65 -2.12 -4.77 -17.51
CA ILE A 65 -3.21 -5.61 -18.04
C ILE A 65 -2.67 -7.04 -18.18
N PRO A 66 -3.16 -8.02 -17.40
CA PRO A 66 -2.74 -9.41 -17.55
C PRO A 66 -3.22 -9.99 -18.87
N PHE A 67 -2.37 -10.76 -19.55
CA PHE A 67 -2.80 -11.59 -20.67
C PHE A 67 -3.49 -12.88 -20.17
N PRO A 68 -4.35 -13.52 -20.99
CA PRO A 68 -4.93 -14.81 -20.65
C PRO A 68 -3.85 -15.83 -20.27
N PHE A 69 -4.11 -16.61 -19.21
CA PHE A 69 -3.22 -17.65 -18.67
C PHE A 69 -1.90 -17.15 -18.06
N CYS A 70 -1.75 -15.85 -17.80
CA CYS A 70 -0.61 -15.35 -17.03
C CYS A 70 -0.63 -15.88 -15.58
N LYS A 71 0.54 -16.04 -14.97
CA LYS A 71 0.66 -16.35 -13.54
C LYS A 71 0.68 -15.05 -12.75
N CYS A 72 -0.13 -14.98 -11.70
CA CYS A 72 -0.10 -13.91 -10.71
C CYS A 72 0.55 -14.44 -9.43
N THR A 73 1.71 -13.90 -9.08
CA THR A 73 2.38 -14.18 -7.81
C THR A 73 2.05 -13.07 -6.84
N ILE A 74 1.55 -13.42 -5.65
CA ILE A 74 1.24 -12.46 -4.58
C ILE A 74 2.27 -12.64 -3.48
N SER A 75 2.94 -11.55 -3.12
CA SER A 75 3.87 -11.47 -2.00
C SER A 75 3.19 -10.75 -0.86
N VAL A 76 3.25 -11.35 0.34
CA VAL A 76 2.71 -10.78 1.57
C VAL A 76 3.86 -10.63 2.54
N GLY A 77 4.15 -9.39 2.92
CA GLY A 77 5.19 -9.06 3.89
C GLY A 77 4.73 -9.18 5.33
N ASP A 78 5.65 -8.97 6.26
CA ASP A 78 5.35 -8.98 7.69
C ASP A 78 4.47 -7.77 8.08
N PRO A 79 3.56 -7.92 9.07
CA PRO A 79 2.78 -6.82 9.59
C PRO A 79 3.65 -5.69 10.18
N ILE A 80 3.39 -4.46 9.77
CA ILE A 80 4.10 -3.26 10.25
C ILE A 80 3.20 -2.48 11.20
N TYR A 81 3.57 -2.43 12.48
CA TYR A 81 2.86 -1.66 13.49
C TYR A 81 3.37 -0.23 13.54
N ILE A 82 2.48 0.73 13.26
CA ILE A 82 2.79 2.15 13.32
C ILE A 82 2.48 2.69 14.72
N PRO A 83 3.42 3.35 15.41
CA PRO A 83 3.14 3.98 16.70
C PRO A 83 2.04 5.05 16.61
N ARG A 84 1.12 5.07 17.59
CA ARG A 84 -0.01 6.02 17.61
C ARG A 84 0.40 7.49 17.69
N GLN A 85 1.53 7.76 18.34
CA GLN A 85 2.07 9.10 18.54
C GLN A 85 3.39 9.17 17.77
N LEU A 86 3.41 9.99 16.72
CA LEU A 86 4.60 10.26 15.93
C LEU A 86 4.63 11.76 15.59
N THR A 87 5.81 12.36 15.57
CA THR A 87 6.00 13.71 15.00
C THR A 87 5.80 13.69 13.48
N ALA A 88 5.87 14.86 12.84
CA ALA A 88 5.81 14.92 11.37
C ALA A 88 7.02 14.21 10.74
N GLU A 89 8.20 14.38 11.32
CA GLU A 89 9.46 13.80 10.88
C GLU A 89 9.45 12.27 11.05
N GLU A 90 8.99 11.78 12.21
CA GLU A 90 8.90 10.35 12.47
C GLU A 90 7.87 9.66 11.56
N ARG A 91 6.75 10.33 11.24
CA ARG A 91 5.78 9.82 10.27
C ARG A 91 6.39 9.62 8.90
N GLU A 92 7.25 10.53 8.47
CA GLU A 92 7.94 10.41 7.18
C GLU A 92 8.93 9.23 7.19
N VAL A 93 9.66 9.02 8.29
CA VAL A 93 10.55 7.85 8.46
C VAL A 93 9.75 6.55 8.36
N TRP A 94 8.59 6.48 9.03
CA TRP A 94 7.71 5.31 8.95
C TRP A 94 7.12 5.13 7.55
N ARG A 95 6.72 6.21 6.88
CA ARG A 95 6.25 6.18 5.49
C ARG A 95 7.30 5.55 4.58
N GLU A 96 8.55 5.97 4.70
CA GLU A 96 9.64 5.45 3.88
C GLU A 96 9.99 3.99 4.22
N LYS A 97 9.89 3.61 5.50
CA LYS A 97 10.04 2.21 5.93
C LYS A 97 8.98 1.29 5.29
N VAL A 98 7.71 1.70 5.30
CA VAL A 98 6.64 0.93 4.64
C VAL A 98 6.84 0.93 3.12
N ASN A 99 7.24 2.06 2.54
CA ASN A 99 7.52 2.15 1.10
C ASN A 99 8.61 1.16 0.68
N ARG A 100 9.70 1.10 1.45
CA ARG A 100 10.80 0.15 1.22
C ARG A 100 10.33 -1.30 1.36
N ALA A 101 9.57 -1.62 2.40
CA ALA A 101 9.05 -2.98 2.61
C ALA A 101 8.18 -3.47 1.45
N MET A 102 7.43 -2.57 0.78
CA MET A 102 6.68 -2.91 -0.44
C MET A 102 7.59 -3.01 -1.67
N LEU A 103 8.53 -2.08 -1.83
CA LEU A 103 9.48 -2.07 -2.95
C LEU A 103 10.37 -3.31 -2.97
N ASP A 104 10.84 -3.78 -1.81
CA ASP A 104 11.68 -4.98 -1.71
C ASP A 104 10.94 -6.26 -2.16
N GLN A 105 9.61 -6.23 -2.20
CA GLN A 105 8.74 -7.32 -2.67
C GLN A 105 8.27 -7.12 -4.11
N THR A 106 8.58 -5.97 -4.72
CA THR A 106 8.11 -5.62 -6.06
C THR A 106 9.06 -6.19 -7.10
N ASP A 107 8.54 -7.08 -7.95
CA ASP A 107 9.24 -7.61 -9.12
C ASP A 107 8.50 -7.09 -10.35
N ASP A 108 9.11 -6.22 -11.14
CA ASP A 108 8.43 -5.40 -12.15
C ASP A 108 8.88 -5.70 -13.57
#